data_AF-A0A0P9YHD9-F1
#
_entry.id   AF-A0A0P9YHD9-F1
#
_cell.length_a   1.000
_cell.length_b   1.000
_cell.length_c   1.000
_cell.angle_alpha   90.00
_cell.angle_beta   90.00
_cell.angle_gamma   90.00
#
_symmetry.space_group_name_H-M   'P 1'
#
loop_
_entity.id
_entity.type
_entity.pdbx_description
1 polymer ?
#
loop_
_entity_poly.entity_id
_entity_poly.type
_entity_poly.pdbx_seq_one_letter_code
_entity_poly.pdbx_strand_id
1 'polypeptide(L)'
;MRHIAKGFSLIELLVTVSLVGILAAIAIPNFTSSIQSNKADTELSDLQRALNYARLEAINRGVAVRIAPTSGTAWTNELQVYLVSDTQTTPTALRKVAAMSSGATLVADNNATAIDFNNLGALIAPAAAVTMTYTRGTISKTIKVCLTGRITLGGGC
;
A
#
# COMPACT_ATOMS: atom_id res chain seq x y z
N MET A 1 56.83 18.61 26.52
CA MET A 1 55.40 18.82 26.86
C MET A 1 54.73 17.45 26.92
N ARG A 2 54.35 16.95 28.11
CA ARG A 2 53.73 15.62 28.26
C ARG A 2 52.24 15.76 27.98
N HIS A 3 51.78 15.18 26.87
CA HIS A 3 50.35 14.95 26.64
C HIS A 3 49.87 13.86 27.60
N ILE A 4 49.08 14.25 28.60
CA ILE A 4 48.33 13.31 29.42
C ILE A 4 47.17 12.84 28.55
N ALA A 5 47.23 11.61 28.05
CA ALA A 5 46.06 10.96 27.44
C ALA A 5 45.00 10.77 28.53
N LYS A 6 43.92 11.54 28.47
CA LYS A 6 42.76 11.38 29.37
C LYS A 6 41.99 10.15 28.91
N GLY A 7 42.10 9.06 29.66
CA GLY A 7 41.27 7.85 29.48
C GLY A 7 39.91 8.01 30.16
N PHE A 8 38.91 7.27 29.67
CA PHE A 8 37.61 7.15 30.33
C PHE A 8 37.72 6.26 31.58
N SER A 9 37.01 6.62 32.64
CA SER A 9 36.83 5.75 33.79
C SER A 9 35.95 4.55 33.45
N LEU A 10 36.19 3.41 34.11
CA LEU A 10 35.36 2.21 33.97
C LEU A 10 33.90 2.52 34.35
N ILE A 11 33.68 3.37 35.36
CA ILE A 11 32.31 3.79 35.72
C ILE A 11 31.69 4.71 34.67
N GLU A 12 32.45 5.59 34.02
CA GLU A 12 31.93 6.43 32.93
C GLU A 12 31.55 5.59 31.71
N LEU A 13 32.34 4.57 31.38
CA LEU A 13 32.00 3.63 30.31
C LEU A 13 30.71 2.86 30.65
N LEU A 14 30.57 2.40 31.90
CA LEU A 14 29.36 1.68 32.32
C LEU A 14 28.12 2.57 32.27
N VAL A 15 28.21 3.82 32.74
CA VAL A 15 27.10 4.78 32.72
C VAL A 15 26.73 5.17 31.28
N THR A 16 27.71 5.39 30.41
CA THR A 16 27.44 5.74 29.00
C THR A 16 26.79 4.59 28.24
N VAL A 17 27.29 3.36 28.38
CA VAL A 17 26.69 2.18 27.73
C VAL A 17 25.29 1.91 28.25
N SER A 18 25.05 2.06 29.56
CA SER A 18 23.71 1.87 30.14
C SER A 18 22.72 2.93 29.66
N LEU A 19 23.12 4.21 29.57
CA LEU A 19 22.29 5.26 28.96
C LEU A 19 21.98 4.97 27.49
N VAL A 20 22.97 4.57 26.69
CA VAL A 20 22.77 4.19 25.28
C VAL A 20 21.80 3.02 25.17
N GLY A 21 21.92 2.00 26.04
CA GLY A 21 21.02 0.86 26.07
C GLY A 21 19.57 1.25 26.36
N ILE A 22 19.33 2.13 27.34
CA ILE A 22 17.99 2.64 27.69
C ILE A 22 17.39 3.40 26.51
N LEU A 23 18.16 4.29 25.88
CA LEU A 23 17.68 5.06 24.73
C LEU A 23 17.38 4.17 23.52
N ALA A 24 18.24 3.18 23.25
CA ALA A 24 18.05 2.24 22.15
C ALA A 24 16.80 1.38 22.34
N ALA A 25 16.52 0.94 23.58
CA ALA A 25 15.33 0.14 23.89
C ALA A 25 14.02 0.86 23.58
N ILE A 26 13.99 2.19 23.68
CA ILE A 26 12.81 3.01 23.34
C ILE A 26 12.82 3.39 21.85
N ALA A 27 13.98 3.76 21.31
CA ALA A 27 14.08 4.30 19.95
C ALA A 27 13.84 3.24 18.85
N ILE A 28 14.40 2.04 19.01
CA ILE A 28 14.33 0.97 18.00
C ILE A 28 12.89 0.55 17.67
N PRO A 29 12.02 0.17 18.65
CA PRO A 29 10.66 -0.25 18.33
C PRO A 29 9.81 0.87 17.70
N ASN A 30 10.06 2.13 18.07
CA ASN A 30 9.38 3.27 17.46
C ASN A 30 9.80 3.48 16.00
N PHE A 31 11.10 3.33 15.71
CA PHE A 31 11.61 3.48 14.35
C PHE A 31 11.10 2.37 13.41
N THR A 32 11.00 1.13 13.90
CA THR A 32 10.43 0.03 13.10
C THR A 32 8.96 0.30 12.78
N SER A 33 8.15 0.72 13.75
CA SER A 33 6.74 1.08 13.52
C SER A 33 6.58 2.21 12.50
N SER A 34 7.42 3.26 12.59
CA SER A 34 7.42 4.38 11.64
C SER A 34 7.74 3.92 10.21
N ILE A 35 8.75 3.06 10.04
CA ILE A 35 9.08 2.48 8.73
C ILE A 35 7.89 1.68 8.18
N GLN A 36 7.23 0.85 8.99
CA GLN A 36 6.09 0.07 8.52
C GLN A 36 4.92 0.96 8.11
N SER A 37 4.67 2.04 8.85
CA SER A 37 3.65 3.03 8.49
C SER A 37 3.97 3.73 7.17
N ASN A 38 5.21 4.20 6.98
CA ASN A 38 5.63 4.88 5.74
C ASN A 38 5.51 3.95 4.52
N LYS A 39 5.85 2.66 4.67
CA LYS A 39 5.66 1.66 3.61
C LYS A 39 4.18 1.46 3.30
N ALA A 40 3.34 1.33 4.34
CA ALA A 40 1.89 1.21 4.17
C ALA A 40 1.29 2.41 3.41
N ASP A 41 1.72 3.62 3.75
CA ASP A 41 1.25 4.85 3.10
C ASP A 41 1.69 4.94 1.64
N THR A 42 2.92 4.51 1.34
CA THR A 42 3.44 4.47 -0.03
C THR A 42 2.66 3.48 -0.89
N GLU A 43 2.50 2.25 -0.42
CA GLU A 43 1.82 1.19 -1.18
C GLU A 43 0.32 1.48 -1.36
N LEU A 44 -0.35 2.02 -0.34
CA LEU A 44 -1.75 2.49 -0.48
C LEU A 44 -1.89 3.69 -1.40
N SER A 45 -0.93 4.63 -1.38
CA SER A 45 -0.93 5.77 -2.30
C SER A 45 -0.78 5.32 -3.75
N ASP A 46 0.07 4.32 -4.01
CA ASP A 46 0.25 3.76 -5.34
C ASP A 46 -1.01 3.02 -5.83
N LEU A 47 -1.66 2.25 -4.94
CA LEU A 47 -2.95 1.64 -5.24
C LEU A 47 -4.04 2.69 -5.51
N GLN A 48 -4.14 3.73 -4.68
CA GLN A 48 -5.10 4.81 -4.89
C GLN A 48 -4.87 5.51 -6.23
N ARG A 49 -3.61 5.77 -6.60
CA ARG A 49 -3.26 6.34 -7.91
C ARG A 49 -3.65 5.42 -9.05
N ALA A 50 -3.47 4.12 -8.91
CA ALA A 50 -3.85 3.14 -9.93
C ALA A 50 -5.37 3.03 -10.10
N LEU A 51 -6.13 3.04 -9.00
CA LEU A 51 -7.60 3.07 -9.04
C LEU A 51 -8.12 4.34 -9.71
N ASN A 52 -7.56 5.50 -9.35
CA ASN A 52 -7.93 6.77 -9.99
C ASN A 52 -7.55 6.79 -11.46
N TYR A 53 -6.39 6.22 -11.83
CA TYR A 53 -5.97 6.06 -13.21
C TYR A 53 -6.98 5.20 -14.00
N ALA A 54 -7.34 4.02 -13.48
CA ALA A 54 -8.32 3.15 -14.13
C ALA A 54 -9.67 3.85 -14.32
N ARG A 55 -10.15 4.57 -13.30
CA ARG A 55 -11.39 5.34 -13.37
C ARG A 55 -11.33 6.45 -14.43
N LEU A 56 -10.27 7.25 -14.42
CA LEU A 56 -10.11 8.34 -15.39
C LEU A 56 -9.95 7.80 -16.81
N GLU A 57 -9.26 6.69 -16.97
CA GLU A 57 -9.09 6.06 -18.28
C GLU A 57 -10.41 5.53 -18.84
N ALA A 58 -11.30 5.01 -17.97
CA ALA A 58 -12.64 4.61 -18.37
C ALA A 58 -13.47 5.80 -18.90
N ILE A 59 -13.39 6.93 -18.21
CA ILE A 59 -14.05 8.19 -18.60
C ILE A 59 -13.46 8.70 -19.92
N ASN A 60 -12.14 8.83 -20.00
CA ASN A 60 -11.44 9.43 -21.14
C ASN A 60 -11.63 8.63 -22.43
N ARG A 61 -11.66 7.29 -22.34
CA ARG A 61 -11.87 6.41 -23.50
C ARG A 61 -13.34 6.13 -23.79
N GLY A 62 -14.24 6.46 -22.87
CA GLY A 62 -15.66 6.14 -23.01
C GLY A 62 -15.97 4.63 -22.96
N VAL A 63 -15.08 3.81 -22.39
CA VAL A 63 -15.21 2.34 -22.31
C VAL A 63 -14.89 1.83 -20.91
N ALA A 64 -15.26 0.59 -20.59
CA ALA A 64 -14.99 0.01 -19.30
C ALA A 64 -13.50 -0.37 -19.11
N VAL A 65 -12.94 -0.02 -17.96
CA VAL A 65 -11.53 -0.27 -17.60
C VAL A 65 -11.48 -1.05 -16.29
N ARG A 66 -10.63 -2.08 -16.28
CA ARG A 66 -10.42 -2.99 -15.16
C ARG A 66 -9.07 -2.73 -14.52
N ILE A 67 -9.01 -2.86 -13.20
CA ILE A 67 -7.77 -3.11 -12.45
C ILE A 67 -7.87 -4.45 -11.74
N ALA A 68 -6.85 -5.28 -11.90
CA ALA A 68 -6.76 -6.61 -11.29
C ALA A 68 -5.29 -7.04 -11.13
N PRO A 69 -5.00 -8.06 -10.30
CA PRO A 69 -3.68 -8.71 -10.29
C PRO A 69 -3.28 -9.24 -11.67
N THR A 70 -1.99 -9.18 -11.99
CA THR A 70 -1.44 -9.75 -13.23
C THR A 70 -1.45 -11.27 -13.22
N SER A 71 -1.43 -11.88 -12.04
CA SER A 71 -1.49 -13.31 -11.83
C SER A 71 -2.29 -13.66 -10.57
N GLY A 72 -3.14 -14.69 -10.67
CA GLY A 72 -3.99 -15.14 -9.58
C GLY A 72 -5.02 -14.08 -9.18
N THR A 73 -5.37 -14.05 -7.89
CA THR A 73 -6.43 -13.18 -7.34
C THR A 73 -5.96 -12.29 -6.18
N ALA A 74 -4.68 -12.40 -5.80
CA ALA A 74 -4.13 -11.67 -4.67
C ALA A 74 -3.75 -10.24 -5.05
N TRP A 75 -4.35 -9.25 -4.37
CA TRP A 75 -4.09 -7.83 -4.57
C TRP A 75 -2.69 -7.36 -4.15
N THR A 76 -1.93 -8.23 -3.50
CA THR A 76 -0.52 -7.99 -3.15
C THR A 76 0.42 -8.23 -4.33
N ASN A 77 -0.02 -8.95 -5.37
CA ASN A 77 0.79 -9.21 -6.57
C ASN A 77 0.93 -7.93 -7.42
N GLU A 78 1.75 -7.98 -8.47
CA GLU A 78 1.78 -6.91 -9.48
C GLU A 78 0.36 -6.70 -10.01
N LEU A 79 -0.10 -5.45 -10.04
CA LEU A 79 -1.42 -5.09 -10.56
C LEU A 79 -1.27 -4.53 -11.97
N GLN A 80 -2.32 -4.71 -12.77
CA GLN A 80 -2.42 -4.11 -14.08
C GLN A 80 -3.78 -3.47 -14.30
N VAL A 81 -3.76 -2.38 -15.06
CA VAL A 81 -4.95 -1.69 -15.57
C VAL A 81 -5.08 -1.99 -17.05
N TYR A 82 -6.25 -2.43 -17.50
CA TYR A 82 -6.51 -2.80 -18.89
C TYR A 82 -7.98 -2.64 -19.26
N LEU A 83 -8.30 -2.69 -20.55
CA LEU A 83 -9.67 -2.59 -21.01
C LEU A 83 -10.44 -3.87 -20.66
N VAL A 84 -11.68 -3.74 -20.18
CA VAL A 84 -12.54 -4.93 -19.90
C VAL A 84 -12.80 -5.76 -21.17
N SER A 85 -12.77 -5.10 -22.34
CA SER A 85 -12.92 -5.76 -23.64
C SER A 85 -11.69 -6.59 -24.06
N ASP A 86 -10.54 -6.45 -23.42
CA ASP A 86 -9.35 -7.25 -23.70
C ASP A 86 -9.45 -8.58 -22.93
N THR A 87 -9.94 -9.61 -23.61
CA THR A 87 -10.22 -10.94 -23.04
C THR A 87 -9.04 -11.91 -23.17
N GLN A 88 -7.86 -11.41 -23.57
CA GLN A 88 -6.66 -12.24 -23.67
C GLN A 88 -6.21 -12.74 -22.29
N THR A 89 -5.51 -13.87 -22.29
CA THR A 89 -4.88 -14.42 -21.07
C THR A 89 -3.84 -13.46 -20.48
N THR A 90 -3.23 -12.64 -21.33
CA THR A 90 -2.30 -11.56 -20.98
C THR A 90 -2.77 -10.27 -21.66
N PRO A 91 -3.66 -9.50 -21.01
CA PRO A 91 -4.20 -8.29 -21.62
C PRO A 91 -3.11 -7.21 -21.77
N THR A 92 -3.33 -6.29 -22.70
CA THR A 92 -2.43 -5.16 -22.92
C THR A 92 -2.56 -4.18 -21.76
N ALA A 93 -1.57 -4.18 -20.86
CA ALA A 93 -1.57 -3.30 -19.71
C ALA A 93 -1.42 -1.83 -20.12
N LEU A 94 -2.43 -1.01 -19.78
CA LEU A 94 -2.39 0.45 -19.86
C LEU A 94 -1.53 1.05 -18.75
N ARG A 95 -1.43 0.36 -17.62
CA ARG A 95 -0.56 0.70 -16.49
C ARG A 95 -0.25 -0.55 -15.68
N LYS A 96 0.95 -0.63 -15.13
CA LYS A 96 1.34 -1.62 -14.13
C LYS A 96 1.64 -0.95 -12.78
N VAL A 97 1.40 -1.68 -11.70
CA VAL A 97 1.74 -1.30 -10.33
C VAL A 97 2.55 -2.44 -9.75
N ALA A 98 3.74 -2.13 -9.22
CA ALA A 98 4.60 -3.14 -8.63
C ALA A 98 3.89 -3.92 -7.51
N ALA A 99 4.28 -5.18 -7.33
CA ALA A 99 3.81 -5.99 -6.22
C ALA A 99 4.14 -5.32 -4.87
N MET A 100 3.25 -5.49 -3.90
CA MET A 100 3.48 -4.99 -2.55
C MET A 100 4.68 -5.70 -1.92
N SER A 101 5.45 -4.99 -1.10
CA SER A 101 6.63 -5.57 -0.48
C SER A 101 6.27 -6.63 0.56
N SER A 102 7.20 -7.53 0.84
CA SER A 102 6.96 -8.68 1.73
C SER A 102 6.44 -8.25 3.11
N GLY A 103 5.51 -9.05 3.63
CA GLY A 103 4.84 -8.79 4.91
C GLY A 103 3.65 -7.83 4.83
N ALA A 104 3.32 -7.29 3.66
CA ALA A 104 2.02 -6.70 3.41
C ALA A 104 0.99 -7.75 3.01
N THR A 105 -0.25 -7.53 3.43
CA THR A 105 -1.42 -8.20 2.89
C THR A 105 -2.46 -7.15 2.51
N LEU A 106 -3.15 -7.37 1.40
CA LEU A 106 -4.27 -6.55 0.96
C LEU A 106 -5.44 -7.46 0.65
N VAL A 107 -6.52 -7.31 1.41
CA VAL A 107 -7.73 -8.12 1.28
C VAL A 107 -8.89 -7.23 0.86
N ALA A 108 -9.44 -7.49 -0.32
CA ALA A 108 -10.71 -6.90 -0.73
C ALA A 108 -11.88 -7.68 -0.13
N ASP A 109 -12.88 -6.97 0.39
CA ASP A 109 -14.13 -7.59 0.81
C ASP A 109 -14.88 -8.23 -0.37
N ASN A 110 -15.89 -9.04 -0.05
CA ASN A 110 -16.72 -9.75 -1.03
C ASN A 110 -15.93 -10.65 -2.01
N ASN A 111 -14.68 -11.00 -1.67
CA ASN A 111 -13.74 -11.71 -2.53
C ASN A 111 -13.56 -11.03 -3.89
N ALA A 112 -13.62 -9.69 -3.94
CA ALA A 112 -13.44 -8.96 -5.18
C ALA A 112 -12.03 -9.23 -5.75
N THR A 113 -11.95 -9.81 -6.95
CA THR A 113 -10.69 -10.15 -7.63
C THR A 113 -10.30 -9.12 -8.69
N ALA A 114 -11.21 -8.21 -9.02
CA ALA A 114 -11.02 -7.11 -9.95
C ALA A 114 -11.94 -5.94 -9.57
N ILE A 115 -11.60 -4.75 -10.05
CA ILE A 115 -12.42 -3.54 -9.95
C ILE A 115 -12.60 -2.96 -11.35
N ASP A 116 -13.85 -2.82 -11.78
CA ASP A 116 -14.21 -2.32 -13.10
C ASP A 116 -14.95 -0.99 -12.99
N PHE A 117 -14.42 0.01 -13.69
CA PHE A 117 -15.06 1.30 -13.87
C PHE A 117 -15.73 1.37 -15.25
N ASN A 118 -16.92 1.96 -15.31
CA ASN A 118 -17.57 2.28 -16.58
C ASN A 118 -17.13 3.64 -17.13
N ASN A 119 -17.68 4.01 -18.29
CA ASN A 119 -17.42 5.27 -18.98
C ASN A 119 -17.89 6.55 -18.24
N LEU A 120 -18.71 6.41 -17.18
CA LEU A 120 -19.08 7.51 -16.29
C LEU A 120 -18.18 7.56 -15.04
N GLY A 121 -17.21 6.65 -14.96
CA GLY A 121 -16.33 6.49 -13.81
C GLY A 121 -17.00 5.91 -12.59
N ALA A 122 -18.17 5.28 -12.73
CA ALA A 122 -18.83 4.53 -11.68
C ALA A 122 -18.31 3.09 -11.61
N LEU A 123 -18.35 2.48 -10.42
CA LEU A 123 -18.00 1.09 -10.21
C LEU A 123 -19.13 0.20 -10.74
N ILE A 124 -18.81 -0.75 -11.62
CA ILE A 124 -19.78 -1.69 -12.20
C ILE A 124 -19.54 -3.15 -11.82
N ALA A 125 -18.29 -3.51 -11.52
CA ALA A 125 -17.95 -4.81 -10.98
C ALA A 125 -16.84 -4.66 -9.92
N PRO A 126 -17.04 -5.21 -8.71
CA PRO A 126 -18.27 -5.84 -8.24
C PRO A 126 -19.42 -4.82 -8.09
N ALA A 127 -20.66 -5.30 -8.09
CA ALA A 127 -21.88 -4.47 -8.01
C ALA A 127 -22.18 -3.92 -6.60
N ALA A 128 -21.15 -3.77 -5.77
CA ALA A 128 -21.20 -3.23 -4.42
C ALA A 128 -19.91 -2.45 -4.15
N ALA A 129 -19.97 -1.50 -3.22
CA ALA A 129 -18.76 -0.82 -2.77
C ALA A 129 -17.75 -1.82 -2.20
N VAL A 130 -16.47 -1.64 -2.52
CA VAL A 130 -15.40 -2.54 -2.09
C VAL A 130 -14.55 -1.86 -1.04
N THR A 131 -14.38 -2.49 0.11
CA THR A 131 -13.38 -2.14 1.10
C THR A 131 -12.17 -3.05 0.95
N MET A 132 -11.00 -2.46 0.69
CA MET A 132 -9.74 -3.16 0.71
C MET A 132 -8.97 -2.81 1.98
N THR A 133 -8.64 -3.83 2.76
CA THR A 133 -7.93 -3.71 4.03
C THR A 133 -6.47 -4.10 3.82
N TYR A 134 -5.59 -3.12 3.96
CA TYR A 134 -4.16 -3.29 3.94
C TYR A 134 -3.65 -3.52 5.37
N THR A 135 -2.84 -4.56 5.57
CA THR A 135 -2.16 -4.81 6.84
C THR A 135 -0.68 -5.10 6.66
N ARG A 136 0.14 -4.52 7.53
CA ARG A 136 1.58 -4.81 7.64
C ARG A 136 2.01 -4.80 9.10
N GLY A 137 2.34 -5.97 9.64
CA GLY A 137 2.56 -6.11 11.08
C GLY A 137 1.31 -5.69 11.86
N THR A 138 1.44 -4.67 12.71
CA THR A 138 0.32 -4.11 13.49
C THR A 138 -0.38 -2.93 12.78
N ILE A 139 0.16 -2.42 11.67
CA ILE A 139 -0.43 -1.32 10.93
C ILE A 139 -1.57 -1.86 10.07
N SER A 140 -2.77 -1.31 10.24
CA SER A 140 -3.95 -1.60 9.41
C SER A 140 -4.53 -0.30 8.87
N LYS A 141 -4.80 -0.27 7.56
CA LYS A 141 -5.38 0.88 6.86
C LYS A 141 -6.36 0.39 5.80
N THR A 142 -7.37 1.17 5.50
CA THR A 142 -8.41 0.80 4.53
C THR A 142 -8.49 1.78 3.39
N ILE A 143 -8.76 1.27 2.19
CA ILE A 143 -9.14 2.05 1.01
C ILE A 143 -10.47 1.51 0.51
N LYS A 144 -11.40 2.40 0.19
CA LYS A 144 -12.73 2.04 -0.30
C LYS A 144 -12.97 2.58 -1.70
N VAL A 145 -13.65 1.78 -2.51
CA VAL A 145 -14.17 2.15 -3.82
C VAL A 145 -15.69 2.12 -3.75
N CYS A 146 -16.32 3.28 -3.87
CA CYS A 146 -17.78 3.41 -3.81
C CYS A 146 -18.43 3.08 -5.15
N LEU A 147 -19.73 2.81 -5.14
CA LEU A 147 -20.52 2.57 -6.36
C LEU A 147 -20.44 3.77 -7.35
N THR A 148 -20.33 4.99 -6.82
CA THR A 148 -20.12 6.22 -7.61
C THR A 148 -18.71 6.33 -8.22
N GLY A 149 -17.83 5.37 -7.93
CA GLY A 149 -16.41 5.35 -8.28
C GLY A 149 -15.54 6.28 -7.43
N ARG A 150 -16.08 6.87 -6.37
CA ARG A 150 -15.28 7.61 -5.39
C ARG A 150 -14.31 6.66 -4.69
N ILE A 151 -13.04 7.07 -4.60
CA ILE A 151 -11.98 6.31 -3.92
C ILE A 151 -11.56 7.08 -2.65
N THR A 152 -11.62 6.44 -1.47
CA THR A 152 -11.35 7.08 -0.18
C THR A 152 -10.45 6.24 0.72
N LEU A 153 -9.53 6.87 1.45
CA LEU A 153 -8.76 6.23 2.53
C LEU A 153 -9.52 6.38 3.87
N GLY A 154 -9.81 5.28 4.56
CA GLY A 154 -10.43 5.25 5.89
C GLY A 154 -11.88 5.77 6.00
N GLY A 155 -12.45 6.33 4.94
CA GLY A 155 -13.77 6.97 4.92
C GLY A 155 -14.95 6.04 4.63
N GLY A 156 -16.14 6.63 4.50
CA GLY A 156 -17.36 5.99 4.02
C GLY A 156 -17.65 6.32 2.55
N CYS A 157 -18.54 5.51 1.98
CA CYS A 157 -19.39 5.93 0.88
C CYS A 157 -20.58 6.68 1.46
#